data_AF-A0A7J7PMY5-F1
#
_entry.id   AF-A0A7J7PMY5-F1
#
_cell.length_a   1.000
_cell.length_b   1.000
_cell.length_c   1.000
_cell.angle_alpha   90.00
_cell.angle_beta   90.00
_cell.angle_gamma   90.00
#
_symmetry.space_group_name_H-M   'P 1'
#
loop_
_entity.id
_entity.type
_entity.pdbx_description
1 polymer ?
#
loop_
_entity_poly.entity_id
_entity_poly.type
_entity_poly.pdbx_seq_one_letter_code
_entity_poly.pdbx_strand_id
1 'polypeptide(L)'
;MAVSGGWDFINREEVTVGEALAAGGYRTAHFGKWHNQQVLGYEPWHSGFEDGYIPPSAASGGEGLARVNGRYVVAQEEGNVFDKLLCNQTIEYLQQRKKDGQPFFVFWAARSIHTNYVLPDLVTGEPKERRIVPAQYRDKFYGPAYIGVAASTKDAWAFMEYLDDSLGPMFDFLASSALDQSTYILFTSDNGPAVYADEKPPEMKLIRMPSGMAGAKHSVLEGGIRNYLTVQGPGVKPGASDSTMLAISDLFPTLVDIAGVGATVPRGLPLDGISFKSVLLPNSIRNTGIGGSDSRPAAGGAAAGAGSAVQQQTSLVWRYFFMLAPDCWGPNAVPELGPDR
;
A
#
# COMPACT_ATOMS: atom_id res chain seq x y z
N MET A 1 -2.17 12.75 20.30
CA MET A 1 -1.72 11.44 20.81
C MET A 1 -1.34 10.61 19.59
N ALA A 2 -0.10 10.14 19.47
CA ALA A 2 0.25 9.19 18.42
C ALA A 2 -0.55 7.90 18.65
N VAL A 3 -0.97 7.21 17.58
CA VAL A 3 -1.78 5.97 17.67
C VAL A 3 -1.08 4.91 18.55
N SER A 4 0.24 4.94 18.61
CA SER A 4 1.07 4.03 19.41
C SER A 4 1.25 4.40 20.89
N GLY A 5 0.77 5.57 21.34
CA GLY A 5 0.93 6.01 22.73
C GLY A 5 2.38 6.12 23.23
N GLY A 6 3.39 6.11 22.35
CA GLY A 6 4.80 6.09 22.73
C GLY A 6 5.55 4.78 22.43
N TRP A 7 4.86 3.78 21.87
CA TRP A 7 5.34 2.40 21.78
C TRP A 7 5.45 1.85 20.35
N ASP A 8 5.58 2.70 19.33
CA ASP A 8 5.81 2.24 17.95
C ASP A 8 7.27 1.78 17.78
N PHE A 9 7.57 0.61 18.33
CA PHE A 9 8.76 -0.16 17.98
C PHE A 9 8.37 -1.62 17.83
N ILE A 10 8.83 -2.23 16.74
CA ILE A 10 8.58 -3.65 16.48
C ILE A 10 9.37 -4.51 17.48
N ASN A 11 8.78 -5.60 17.97
CA ASN A 11 9.53 -6.58 18.75
C ASN A 11 10.64 -7.18 17.87
N ARG A 12 11.89 -7.20 18.37
CA ARG A 12 13.07 -7.69 17.62
C ARG A 12 13.07 -9.18 17.35
N GLU A 13 12.25 -9.93 18.09
CA GLU A 13 12.07 -11.36 17.85
C GLU A 13 11.16 -11.62 16.64
N GLU A 14 10.30 -10.67 16.26
CA GLU A 14 9.47 -10.77 15.06
C GLU A 14 10.30 -10.72 13.79
N VAL A 15 9.84 -11.40 12.75
CA VAL A 15 10.49 -11.35 11.45
C VAL A 15 9.71 -10.49 10.48
N THR A 16 10.38 -9.51 9.88
CA THR A 16 9.78 -8.72 8.80
C THR A 16 9.89 -9.42 7.45
N VAL A 17 9.02 -9.04 6.52
CA VAL A 17 9.13 -9.48 5.12
C VAL A 17 10.45 -9.05 4.49
N GLY A 18 11.03 -7.92 4.93
CA GLY A 18 12.36 -7.48 4.52
C GLY A 18 13.43 -8.48 4.91
N GLU A 19 13.45 -8.94 6.17
CA GLU A 19 14.41 -9.95 6.65
C GLU A 19 14.25 -11.28 5.91
N ALA A 20 12.99 -11.73 5.75
CA ALA A 20 12.70 -13.00 5.06
C ALA A 20 13.16 -12.97 3.59
N LEU A 21 12.84 -11.91 2.85
CA LEU A 21 13.23 -11.79 1.44
C LEU A 21 14.73 -11.54 1.27
N ALA A 22 15.36 -10.73 2.14
CA ALA A 22 16.81 -10.54 2.13
C ALA A 22 17.57 -11.84 2.36
N ALA A 23 17.10 -12.70 3.29
CA ALA A 23 17.65 -14.03 3.50
C ALA A 23 17.51 -14.93 2.25
N GLY A 24 16.46 -14.71 1.45
CA GLY A 24 16.25 -15.33 0.15
C GLY A 24 17.04 -14.72 -1.02
N GLY A 25 17.92 -13.75 -0.76
CA GLY A 25 18.77 -13.11 -1.76
C GLY A 25 18.14 -11.91 -2.46
N TYR A 26 16.98 -11.41 -2.02
CA TYR A 26 16.39 -10.19 -2.56
C TYR A 26 17.11 -8.95 -2.02
N ARG A 27 17.25 -7.94 -2.89
CA ARG A 27 17.54 -6.56 -2.46
C ARG A 27 16.24 -5.93 -1.94
N THR A 28 16.30 -5.28 -0.80
CA THR A 28 15.10 -4.81 -0.09
C THR A 28 15.17 -3.32 0.16
N ALA A 29 14.08 -2.61 -0.15
CA ALA A 29 13.97 -1.18 0.09
C ALA A 29 12.68 -0.81 0.85
N HIS A 30 12.77 0.18 1.73
CA HIS A 30 11.64 0.82 2.39
C HIS A 30 11.64 2.32 2.08
N PHE A 31 10.57 2.81 1.47
CA PHE A 31 10.43 4.23 1.15
C PHE A 31 9.12 4.77 1.71
N GLY A 32 9.20 5.73 2.63
CA GLY A 32 8.04 6.41 3.20
C GLY A 32 7.83 6.17 4.69
N LYS A 33 6.57 6.15 5.12
CA LYS A 33 6.19 5.99 6.54
C LYS A 33 6.61 4.59 7.04
N TRP A 34 7.35 4.54 8.15
CA TRP A 34 7.68 3.26 8.80
C TRP A 34 6.75 2.94 9.97
N HIS A 35 6.62 3.85 10.94
CA HIS A 35 5.68 3.76 12.06
C HIS A 35 5.92 2.55 12.99
N ASN A 36 7.19 2.14 13.08
CA ASN A 36 7.72 1.10 13.95
C ASN A 36 9.09 1.52 14.52
N GLN A 37 9.37 2.82 14.62
CA GLN A 37 10.66 3.39 15.03
C GLN A 37 10.55 4.69 15.84
N GLN A 38 9.88 4.64 17.00
CA GLN A 38 9.95 5.78 17.92
C GLN A 38 11.32 5.97 18.56
N VAL A 39 12.15 4.91 18.58
CA VAL A 39 13.51 4.92 19.13
C VAL A 39 14.54 4.57 18.04
N LEU A 40 15.73 5.17 18.15
CA LEU A 40 16.85 4.85 17.28
C LEU A 40 17.20 3.36 17.32
N GLY A 41 17.50 2.79 16.16
CA GLY A 41 17.81 1.37 15.99
C GLY A 41 16.63 0.54 15.49
N TYR A 42 15.39 1.03 15.55
CA TYR A 42 14.20 0.28 15.08
C TYR A 42 13.77 0.63 13.66
N GLU A 43 14.63 1.30 12.90
CA GLU A 43 14.35 1.71 11.53
C GLU A 43 14.31 0.51 10.56
N PRO A 44 13.79 0.70 9.32
CA PRO A 44 13.69 -0.37 8.34
C PRO A 44 15.01 -1.08 8.07
N TRP A 45 16.14 -0.36 8.05
CA TRP A 45 17.47 -0.94 7.81
C TRP A 45 18.02 -1.79 8.96
N HIS A 46 17.32 -1.84 10.10
CA HIS A 46 17.56 -2.83 11.15
C HIS A 46 16.55 -3.97 11.13
N SER A 47 15.65 -3.96 10.14
CA SER A 47 14.55 -4.91 9.98
C SER A 47 14.53 -5.43 8.54
N GLY A 48 15.72 -5.68 7.98
CA GLY A 48 15.89 -6.34 6.69
C GLY A 48 15.66 -5.48 5.44
N PHE A 49 15.64 -4.16 5.54
CA PHE A 49 15.58 -3.25 4.37
C PHE A 49 16.93 -2.56 4.12
N GLU A 50 17.70 -3.06 3.16
CA GLU A 50 19.04 -2.56 2.85
C GLU A 50 19.06 -1.09 2.42
N ASP A 51 18.04 -0.63 1.70
CA ASP A 51 17.86 0.77 1.27
C ASP A 51 16.63 1.36 1.98
N GLY A 52 16.79 2.49 2.68
CA GLY A 52 15.72 3.02 3.50
C GLY A 52 15.64 4.54 3.46
N TYR A 53 14.49 5.08 3.10
CA TYR A 53 14.19 6.51 3.14
C TYR A 53 12.93 6.77 3.97
N ILE A 54 13.08 7.40 5.13
CA ILE A 54 11.97 7.87 5.96
C ILE A 54 11.89 9.40 5.82
N PRO A 55 10.81 9.96 5.23
CA PRO A 55 10.69 11.40 5.07
C PRO A 55 10.53 12.12 6.41
N PRO A 56 10.82 13.43 6.46
CA PRO A 56 10.63 14.26 7.66
C PRO A 56 9.26 14.05 8.28
N SER A 57 9.20 13.98 9.60
CA SER A 57 7.97 13.78 10.36
C SER A 57 8.09 14.47 11.71
N ALA A 58 7.08 15.26 12.07
CA ALA A 58 6.99 15.88 13.38
C ALA A 58 6.92 14.84 14.52
N ALA A 59 6.39 13.65 14.24
CA ALA A 59 6.37 12.54 15.18
C ALA A 59 7.74 11.82 15.30
N SER A 60 8.70 12.09 14.40
CA SER A 60 9.98 11.39 14.32
C SER A 60 11.19 12.33 14.52
N GLY A 61 10.97 13.53 15.07
CA GLY A 61 12.04 14.33 15.66
C GLY A 61 12.75 15.35 14.74
N GLY A 62 12.19 15.74 13.59
CA GLY A 62 12.75 16.86 12.81
C GLY A 62 11.85 17.32 11.67
N GLU A 63 11.43 18.59 11.70
CA GLU A 63 10.92 19.25 10.49
C GLU A 63 12.08 19.39 9.49
N GLY A 64 11.84 18.99 8.23
CA GLY A 64 12.84 19.10 7.17
C GLY A 64 14.03 18.13 7.24
N LEU A 65 14.04 17.15 8.17
CA LEU A 65 15.09 16.13 8.26
C LEU A 65 14.55 14.74 7.94
N ALA A 66 14.91 14.20 6.78
CA ALA A 66 14.71 12.81 6.41
C ALA A 66 15.75 11.93 7.11
N ARG A 67 15.44 10.64 7.25
CA ARG A 67 16.38 9.62 7.72
C ARG A 67 16.63 8.62 6.61
N VAL A 68 17.87 8.53 6.16
CA VAL A 68 18.31 7.70 5.03
C VAL A 68 19.43 6.79 5.50
N ASN A 69 19.16 5.49 5.59
CA ASN A 69 20.15 4.47 5.99
C ASN A 69 21.00 4.88 7.22
N GLY A 70 20.34 5.34 8.28
CA GLY A 70 21.00 5.75 9.53
C GLY A 70 21.53 7.18 9.56
N ARG A 71 21.43 7.93 8.45
CA ARG A 71 21.89 9.33 8.35
C ARG A 71 20.72 10.29 8.32
N TYR A 72 20.92 11.49 8.86
CA TYR A 72 19.99 12.60 8.67
C TYR A 72 20.33 13.35 7.39
N VAL A 73 19.32 13.62 6.58
CA VAL A 73 19.44 14.36 5.31
C VAL A 73 18.40 15.48 5.33
N VAL A 74 18.81 16.68 4.92
CA VAL A 74 17.85 17.78 4.74
C VAL A 74 16.97 17.47 3.55
N ALA A 75 15.66 17.46 3.76
CA ALA A 75 14.66 17.23 2.72
C ALA A 75 13.56 18.29 2.86
N GLN A 76 13.32 19.02 1.79
CA GLN A 76 12.29 20.04 1.71
C GLN A 76 11.53 19.87 0.41
N GLU A 77 10.21 19.79 0.53
CA GLU A 77 9.28 19.66 -0.59
C GLU A 77 8.15 20.67 -0.39
N GLU A 78 7.55 21.11 -1.51
CA GLU A 78 6.38 21.99 -1.46
C GLU A 78 5.29 21.34 -0.58
N GLY A 79 4.76 22.10 0.39
CA GLY A 79 3.73 21.62 1.27
C GLY A 79 4.13 20.46 2.20
N ASN A 80 5.44 20.14 2.31
CA ASN A 80 5.96 19.05 3.14
C ASN A 80 5.35 17.68 2.78
N VAL A 81 5.09 17.45 1.49
CA VAL A 81 4.68 16.16 0.92
C VAL A 81 5.80 15.55 0.08
N PHE A 82 6.12 14.28 0.31
CA PHE A 82 7.35 13.68 -0.18
C PHE A 82 7.12 12.55 -1.18
N ASP A 83 5.87 12.25 -1.54
CA ASP A 83 5.53 11.09 -2.35
C ASP A 83 6.22 11.14 -3.73
N LYS A 84 6.34 12.32 -4.37
CA LYS A 84 7.16 12.52 -5.60
C LYS A 84 8.64 12.21 -5.39
N LEU A 85 9.24 12.74 -4.31
CA LEU A 85 10.64 12.46 -3.98
C LEU A 85 10.85 10.96 -3.75
N LEU A 86 9.96 10.31 -3.01
CA LEU A 86 10.02 8.87 -2.76
C LEU A 86 9.88 8.07 -4.05
N CYS A 87 9.03 8.48 -4.99
CA CYS A 87 8.95 7.85 -6.31
C CYS A 87 10.26 7.98 -7.08
N ASN A 88 10.93 9.14 -7.04
CA ASN A 88 12.23 9.32 -7.67
C ASN A 88 13.30 8.40 -7.04
N GLN A 89 13.32 8.28 -5.71
CA GLN A 89 14.20 7.34 -5.00
C GLN A 89 13.90 5.88 -5.39
N THR A 90 12.64 5.51 -5.55
CA THR A 90 12.25 4.18 -6.06
C THR A 90 12.75 3.96 -7.48
N ILE A 91 12.63 4.95 -8.38
CA ILE A 91 13.10 4.84 -9.75
C ILE A 91 14.63 4.64 -9.78
N GLU A 92 15.40 5.40 -9.00
CA GLU A 92 16.85 5.23 -8.87
C GLU A 92 17.22 3.82 -8.40
N TYR A 93 16.51 3.33 -7.39
CA TYR A 93 16.67 1.96 -6.89
C TYR A 93 16.37 0.92 -7.99
N LEU A 94 15.24 1.04 -8.69
CA LEU A 94 14.85 0.12 -9.76
C LEU A 94 15.79 0.17 -10.97
N GLN A 95 16.35 1.33 -11.31
CA GLN A 95 17.40 1.47 -12.33
C GLN A 95 18.63 0.64 -11.98
N GLN A 96 19.04 0.69 -10.72
CA GLN A 96 20.16 -0.12 -10.24
C GLN A 96 19.83 -1.62 -10.26
N ARG A 97 18.62 -2.02 -9.85
CA ARG A 97 18.16 -3.43 -9.92
C ARG A 97 18.10 -3.95 -11.35
N LYS A 98 17.67 -3.13 -12.30
CA LYS A 98 17.72 -3.46 -13.73
C LYS A 98 19.16 -3.69 -14.21
N LYS A 99 20.10 -2.85 -13.75
CA LYS A 99 21.50 -2.90 -14.16
C LYS A 99 22.23 -4.13 -13.61
N ASP A 100 21.97 -4.51 -12.36
CA ASP A 100 22.64 -5.64 -11.70
C ASP A 100 21.86 -6.97 -11.81
N GLY A 101 20.60 -6.93 -12.25
CA GLY A 101 19.75 -8.11 -12.43
C GLY A 101 19.32 -8.77 -11.12
N GLN A 102 19.51 -8.10 -9.97
CA GLN A 102 19.15 -8.66 -8.67
C GLN A 102 17.64 -8.61 -8.46
N PRO A 103 17.03 -9.69 -7.92
CA PRO A 103 15.63 -9.65 -7.51
C PRO A 103 15.46 -8.61 -6.39
N PHE A 104 14.31 -7.97 -6.37
CA PHE A 104 14.08 -6.85 -5.46
C PHE A 104 12.70 -6.89 -4.82
N PHE A 105 12.63 -6.26 -3.66
CA PHE A 105 11.40 -5.95 -2.94
C PHE A 105 11.42 -4.48 -2.53
N VAL A 106 10.32 -3.77 -2.76
CA VAL A 106 10.14 -2.39 -2.33
C VAL A 106 8.86 -2.33 -1.51
N PHE A 107 8.97 -1.94 -0.24
CA PHE A 107 7.82 -1.53 0.55
C PHE A 107 7.68 -0.01 0.48
N TRP A 108 6.73 0.45 -0.33
CA TRP A 108 6.49 1.87 -0.58
C TRP A 108 5.26 2.33 0.20
N ALA A 109 5.48 3.15 1.22
CA ALA A 109 4.46 3.52 2.20
C ALA A 109 4.15 5.02 2.11
N ALA A 110 3.17 5.35 1.26
CA ALA A 110 2.67 6.70 1.04
C ALA A 110 2.29 7.41 2.35
N ARG A 111 2.33 8.74 2.31
CA ARG A 111 1.84 9.53 3.47
C ARG A 111 0.83 10.58 3.07
N SER A 112 0.86 11.11 1.85
CA SER A 112 0.03 12.24 1.39
C SER A 112 -1.41 12.20 1.90
N ILE A 113 -2.10 11.05 1.77
CA ILE A 113 -3.52 10.89 2.12
C ILE A 113 -3.83 10.73 3.62
N HIS A 114 -2.81 10.71 4.49
CA HIS A 114 -3.01 10.63 5.95
C HIS A 114 -3.43 11.98 6.55
N THR A 115 -4.05 11.99 7.73
CA THR A 115 -4.44 13.18 8.51
C THR A 115 -3.46 14.34 8.54
N ASN A 116 -3.85 15.51 8.03
CA ASN A 116 -3.11 16.75 8.27
C ASN A 116 -3.24 17.14 9.74
N TYR A 117 -2.14 17.53 10.36
CA TYR A 117 -2.10 17.98 11.74
C TYR A 117 -1.73 19.44 11.78
N VAL A 118 -2.48 20.23 12.55
CA VAL A 118 -2.06 21.55 12.97
C VAL A 118 -1.31 21.37 14.29
N LEU A 119 -0.02 21.65 14.29
CA LEU A 119 0.82 21.63 15.50
C LEU A 119 1.52 22.98 15.62
N PRO A 120 1.87 23.42 16.84
CA PRO A 120 2.70 24.61 17.02
C PRO A 120 4.01 24.48 16.24
N ASP A 121 4.38 25.52 15.51
CA ASP A 121 5.72 25.67 14.94
C ASP A 121 6.75 25.60 16.07
N LEU A 122 7.82 24.83 15.89
CA LEU A 122 8.80 24.57 16.95
C LEU A 122 9.61 25.83 17.32
N VAL A 123 9.64 26.85 16.45
CA VAL A 123 10.38 28.10 16.66
C VAL A 123 9.45 29.21 17.14
N THR A 124 8.31 29.41 16.45
CA THR A 124 7.42 30.54 16.76
C THR A 124 6.32 30.19 17.76
N GLY A 125 5.99 28.91 17.94
CA GLY A 125 4.86 28.46 18.74
C GLY A 125 3.49 28.66 18.07
N GLU A 126 3.45 29.29 16.89
CA GLU A 126 2.20 29.57 16.17
C GLU A 126 1.61 28.29 15.55
N PRO A 127 0.27 28.17 15.43
CA PRO A 127 -0.34 27.04 14.75
C PRO A 127 0.16 26.90 13.31
N LYS A 128 0.69 25.72 12.97
CA LYS A 128 1.24 25.42 11.65
C LYS A 128 0.68 24.10 11.14
N GLU A 129 0.09 24.14 9.95
CA GLU A 129 -0.22 22.92 9.22
C GLU A 129 1.07 22.18 8.87
N ARG A 130 1.12 20.90 9.23
CA ARG A 130 2.32 20.08 8.99
C ARG A 130 2.41 19.63 7.55
N ARG A 131 1.29 19.59 6.81
CA ARG A 131 1.25 19.22 5.40
C ARG A 131 0.23 20.07 4.67
N ILE A 132 0.58 20.50 3.48
CA ILE A 132 -0.26 21.35 2.66
C ILE A 132 -0.32 20.71 1.29
N VAL A 133 -1.52 20.55 0.74
CA VAL A 133 -1.69 20.07 -0.64
C VAL A 133 -1.12 21.14 -1.58
N PRO A 134 -0.29 20.79 -2.59
CA PRO A 134 0.16 21.77 -3.57
C PRO A 134 -1.04 22.43 -4.28
N ALA A 135 -0.96 23.75 -4.50
CA ALA A 135 -2.10 24.58 -4.92
C ALA A 135 -2.76 24.05 -6.22
N GLN A 136 -1.95 23.59 -7.17
CA GLN A 136 -2.42 23.04 -8.45
C GLN A 136 -3.39 21.85 -8.32
N TYR A 137 -3.33 21.09 -7.22
CA TYR A 137 -4.29 20.01 -6.93
C TYR A 137 -5.44 20.54 -6.08
N ARG A 138 -5.12 21.35 -5.07
CA ARG A 138 -6.10 21.90 -4.13
C ARG A 138 -7.16 22.73 -4.84
N ASP A 139 -6.74 23.64 -5.71
CA ASP A 139 -7.63 24.66 -6.29
C ASP A 139 -8.73 24.06 -7.18
N LYS A 140 -8.53 22.85 -7.71
CA LYS A 140 -9.54 22.09 -8.46
C LYS A 140 -10.81 21.82 -7.64
N PHE A 141 -10.68 21.69 -6.32
CA PHE A 141 -11.77 21.29 -5.43
C PHE A 141 -12.37 22.45 -4.62
N TYR A 142 -11.83 23.67 -4.72
CA TYR A 142 -12.32 24.82 -3.96
C TYR A 142 -13.13 25.82 -4.79
N GLY A 143 -13.51 25.43 -6.02
CA GLY A 143 -14.41 26.20 -6.88
C GLY A 143 -15.91 26.04 -6.53
N PRO A 144 -16.81 26.77 -7.23
CA PRO A 144 -18.25 26.79 -6.95
C PRO A 144 -18.96 25.43 -6.95
N ALA A 145 -18.44 24.45 -7.69
CA ALA A 145 -19.01 23.11 -7.78
C ALA A 145 -18.94 22.30 -6.46
N TYR A 146 -18.09 22.71 -5.52
CA TYR A 146 -17.82 21.99 -4.27
C TYR A 146 -18.23 22.79 -3.03
N ILE A 147 -19.09 23.80 -3.19
CA ILE A 147 -19.69 24.52 -2.07
C ILE A 147 -20.48 23.52 -1.22
N GLY A 148 -20.28 23.57 0.10
CA GLY A 148 -20.93 22.67 1.05
C GLY A 148 -20.20 21.34 1.28
N VAL A 149 -19.19 20.99 0.47
CA VAL A 149 -18.33 19.83 0.76
C VAL A 149 -17.33 20.19 1.87
N ALA A 150 -17.16 19.28 2.82
CA ALA A 150 -16.19 19.38 3.91
C ALA A 150 -14.77 19.69 3.37
N ALA A 151 -14.04 20.56 4.07
CA ALA A 151 -12.69 20.95 3.66
C ALA A 151 -11.73 19.75 3.68
N SER A 152 -11.85 18.93 4.72
CA SER A 152 -11.05 17.72 4.90
C SER A 152 -11.31 16.64 3.83
N THR A 153 -12.52 16.60 3.25
CA THR A 153 -12.83 15.74 2.10
C THR A 153 -12.18 16.27 0.82
N LYS A 154 -12.30 17.58 0.56
CA LYS A 154 -11.67 18.22 -0.61
C LYS A 154 -10.15 18.05 -0.60
N ASP A 155 -9.52 18.26 0.55
CA ASP A 155 -8.07 18.08 0.68
C ASP A 155 -7.66 16.62 0.48
N ALA A 156 -8.47 15.66 0.91
CA ALA A 156 -8.21 14.25 0.65
C ALA A 156 -8.30 13.90 -0.83
N TRP A 157 -9.30 14.39 -1.56
CA TRP A 157 -9.37 14.22 -3.02
C TRP A 157 -8.18 14.86 -3.73
N ALA A 158 -7.77 16.04 -3.29
CA ALA A 158 -6.60 16.72 -3.84
C ALA A 158 -5.29 15.98 -3.55
N PHE A 159 -5.12 15.42 -2.35
CA PHE A 159 -3.98 14.54 -2.05
C PHE A 159 -4.02 13.21 -2.82
N MET A 160 -5.20 12.68 -3.11
CA MET A 160 -5.35 11.49 -3.96
C MET A 160 -4.90 11.77 -5.39
N GLU A 161 -5.32 12.89 -5.99
CA GLU A 161 -4.81 13.30 -7.31
C GLU A 161 -3.30 13.55 -7.30
N TYR A 162 -2.77 14.20 -6.25
CA TYR A 162 -1.33 14.37 -6.09
C TYR A 162 -0.60 13.03 -6.01
N LEU A 163 -1.13 12.06 -5.25
CA LEU A 163 -0.55 10.74 -5.09
C LEU A 163 -0.54 9.98 -6.42
N ASP A 164 -1.65 10.01 -7.16
CA ASP A 164 -1.78 9.37 -8.48
C ASP A 164 -0.73 9.92 -9.47
N ASP A 165 -0.66 11.24 -9.61
CA ASP A 165 0.36 11.92 -10.42
C ASP A 165 1.79 11.60 -9.97
N SER A 166 2.00 11.43 -8.66
CA SER A 166 3.33 11.11 -8.11
C SER A 166 3.76 9.70 -8.48
N LEU A 167 2.82 8.75 -8.55
CA LEU A 167 3.09 7.35 -8.89
C LEU A 167 3.29 7.14 -10.39
N GLY A 168 2.67 7.97 -11.24
CA GLY A 168 2.74 7.88 -12.70
C GLY A 168 4.15 7.62 -13.26
N PRO A 169 5.15 8.47 -12.97
CA PRO A 169 6.52 8.29 -13.46
C PRO A 169 7.18 6.96 -13.06
N MET A 170 6.85 6.44 -11.86
CA MET A 170 7.38 5.15 -11.38
C MET A 170 6.78 3.99 -12.19
N PHE A 171 5.48 4.06 -12.47
CA PHE A 171 4.79 3.08 -13.31
C PHE A 171 5.23 3.15 -14.78
N ASP A 172 5.42 4.35 -15.33
CA ASP A 172 6.01 4.57 -16.66
C ASP A 172 7.42 3.97 -16.75
N PHE A 173 8.22 4.14 -15.69
CA PHE A 173 9.54 3.53 -15.63
C PHE A 173 9.46 2.01 -15.62
N LEU A 174 8.61 1.40 -14.80
CA LEU A 174 8.41 -0.06 -14.76
C LEU A 174 8.01 -0.61 -16.14
N ALA A 175 7.08 0.05 -16.82
CA ALA A 175 6.64 -0.33 -18.17
C ALA A 175 7.72 -0.17 -19.24
N SER A 176 8.39 0.98 -19.29
CA SER A 176 9.43 1.27 -20.29
C SER A 176 10.72 0.48 -20.06
N SER A 177 10.97 0.05 -18.82
CA SER A 177 12.12 -0.77 -18.46
C SER A 177 11.91 -2.27 -18.66
N ALA A 178 10.68 -2.71 -18.93
CA ALA A 178 10.23 -4.10 -18.96
C ALA A 178 10.37 -4.86 -17.62
N LEU A 179 10.66 -4.17 -16.51
CA LEU A 179 10.66 -4.78 -15.18
C LEU A 179 9.27 -5.28 -14.79
N ASP A 180 8.21 -4.69 -15.35
CA ASP A 180 6.82 -5.10 -15.13
C ASP A 180 6.51 -6.54 -15.57
N GLN A 181 7.33 -7.13 -16.46
CA GLN A 181 7.18 -8.50 -16.93
C GLN A 181 7.62 -9.57 -15.91
N SER A 182 8.35 -9.16 -14.86
CA SER A 182 8.84 -10.05 -13.80
C SER A 182 8.53 -9.54 -12.39
N THR A 183 7.79 -8.45 -12.28
CA THR A 183 7.49 -7.78 -11.00
C THR A 183 6.03 -7.94 -10.64
N TYR A 184 5.76 -8.33 -9.40
CA TYR A 184 4.42 -8.21 -8.82
C TYR A 184 4.28 -6.85 -8.13
N ILE A 185 3.19 -6.16 -8.41
CA ILE A 185 2.82 -4.87 -7.84
C ILE A 185 1.52 -5.09 -7.07
N LEU A 186 1.58 -4.88 -5.76
CA LEU A 186 0.44 -4.97 -4.86
C LEU A 186 0.13 -3.57 -4.33
N PHE A 187 -1.13 -3.16 -4.38
CA PHE A 187 -1.58 -1.87 -3.89
C PHE A 187 -2.79 -2.04 -2.96
N THR A 188 -2.70 -1.48 -1.76
CA THR A 188 -3.69 -1.64 -0.67
C THR A 188 -3.57 -0.47 0.31
N SER A 189 -4.43 -0.45 1.35
CA SER A 189 -4.46 0.56 2.41
C SER A 189 -4.30 -0.08 3.79
N ASP A 190 -3.73 0.66 4.75
CA ASP A 190 -3.46 0.18 6.12
C ASP A 190 -4.69 0.25 7.05
N ASN A 191 -5.72 1.02 6.69
CA ASN A 191 -7.00 1.15 7.40
C ASN A 191 -8.04 1.87 6.51
N GLY A 192 -9.29 1.86 6.96
CA GLY A 192 -10.36 2.68 6.38
C GLY A 192 -10.15 4.19 6.58
N PRO A 193 -10.99 5.04 5.97
CA PRO A 193 -10.79 6.48 5.97
C PRO A 193 -10.86 7.08 7.38
N ALA A 194 -9.98 8.05 7.65
CA ALA A 194 -10.16 8.94 8.79
C ALA A 194 -11.31 9.91 8.50
N VAL A 195 -12.27 10.01 9.42
CA VAL A 195 -13.43 10.92 9.33
C VAL A 195 -13.28 12.04 10.35
N TYR A 196 -13.30 13.29 9.89
CA TYR A 196 -13.07 14.49 10.69
C TYR A 196 -14.36 15.14 11.19
N ALA A 197 -14.22 16.17 12.02
CA ALA A 197 -15.36 16.86 12.64
C ALA A 197 -16.33 17.45 11.61
N ASP A 198 -15.81 18.02 10.52
CA ASP A 198 -16.59 18.57 9.40
C ASP A 198 -17.18 17.49 8.47
N GLU A 199 -16.81 16.22 8.67
CA GLU A 199 -17.31 15.05 7.93
C GLU A 199 -18.27 14.18 8.77
N LYS A 200 -18.50 14.50 10.05
CA LYS A 200 -19.38 13.72 10.93
C LYS A 200 -20.86 13.70 10.52
N PRO A 201 -21.45 14.76 9.95
CA PRO A 201 -22.82 14.68 9.44
C PRO A 201 -22.97 13.51 8.44
N PRO A 202 -24.03 12.69 8.52
CA PRO A 202 -24.16 11.48 7.70
C PRO A 202 -23.97 11.70 6.20
N GLU A 203 -24.51 12.80 5.68
CA GLU A 203 -24.38 13.21 4.28
C GLU A 203 -22.93 13.53 3.89
N MET A 204 -22.17 14.18 4.77
CA MET A 204 -20.75 14.48 4.53
C MET A 204 -19.89 13.23 4.62
N LYS A 205 -20.20 12.35 5.57
CA LYS A 205 -19.55 11.05 5.68
C LYS A 205 -19.77 10.21 4.41
N LEU A 206 -20.96 10.22 3.83
CA LEU A 206 -21.26 9.53 2.57
C LEU A 206 -20.51 10.11 1.38
N ILE A 207 -20.30 11.44 1.33
CA ILE A 207 -19.45 12.06 0.30
C ILE A 207 -17.99 11.60 0.44
N ARG A 208 -17.47 11.54 1.68
CA ARG A 208 -16.11 11.06 1.98
C ARG A 208 -15.93 9.58 1.70
N MET A 209 -16.93 8.76 2.02
CA MET A 209 -16.91 7.31 1.95
C MET A 209 -18.20 6.81 1.30
N PRO A 210 -18.25 6.80 -0.05
CA PRO A 210 -19.48 6.46 -0.79
C PRO A 210 -19.97 5.04 -0.59
N SER A 211 -19.13 4.13 -0.07
CA SER A 211 -19.53 2.75 0.24
C SER A 211 -20.61 2.67 1.31
N GLY A 212 -20.76 3.70 2.15
CA GLY A 212 -21.73 3.72 3.24
C GLY A 212 -21.46 2.69 4.35
N MET A 213 -20.29 2.04 4.35
CA MET A 213 -19.92 1.03 5.33
C MET A 213 -19.94 1.59 6.76
N ALA A 214 -20.33 0.76 7.73
CA ALA A 214 -20.37 1.18 9.13
C ALA A 214 -18.94 1.38 9.68
N GLY A 215 -18.75 2.38 10.54
CA GLY A 215 -17.42 2.71 11.07
C GLY A 215 -16.57 3.59 10.16
N ALA A 216 -15.29 3.72 10.53
CA ALA A 216 -14.22 4.50 9.92
C ALA A 216 -12.92 4.11 10.64
N LYS A 217 -11.77 4.72 10.33
CA LYS A 217 -10.53 4.55 11.11
C LYS A 217 -10.80 4.61 12.62
N HIS A 218 -10.14 3.71 13.37
CA HIS A 218 -10.36 3.41 14.81
C HIS A 218 -11.60 2.56 15.13
N SER A 219 -12.34 2.09 14.14
CA SER A 219 -13.43 1.12 14.31
C SER A 219 -13.03 -0.27 13.81
N VAL A 220 -13.56 -1.31 14.45
CA VAL A 220 -13.48 -2.71 13.97
C VAL A 220 -14.61 -3.07 12.99
N LEU A 221 -15.49 -2.12 12.68
CA LEU A 221 -16.55 -2.31 11.67
C LEU A 221 -15.97 -2.19 10.25
N GLU A 222 -16.70 -2.69 9.25
CA GLU A 222 -16.27 -2.76 7.83
C GLU A 222 -15.58 -1.48 7.32
N GLY A 223 -16.16 -0.30 7.55
CA GLY A 223 -15.58 0.97 7.10
C GLY A 223 -14.27 1.38 7.79
N GLY A 224 -13.86 0.67 8.84
CA GLY A 224 -12.57 0.85 9.53
C GLY A 224 -11.50 -0.15 9.12
N ILE A 225 -11.87 -1.39 8.75
CA ILE A 225 -10.92 -2.49 8.51
C ILE A 225 -10.94 -3.06 7.10
N ARG A 226 -12.05 -2.90 6.36
CA ARG A 226 -12.14 -3.39 4.98
C ARG A 226 -11.37 -2.47 4.05
N ASN A 227 -10.45 -3.07 3.30
CA ASN A 227 -9.62 -2.39 2.33
C ASN A 227 -9.72 -3.10 0.96
N TYR A 228 -9.18 -2.45 -0.06
CA TYR A 228 -8.97 -3.07 -1.36
C TYR A 228 -7.57 -3.70 -1.40
N LEU A 229 -7.41 -4.74 -2.20
CA LEU A 229 -6.11 -5.23 -2.64
C LEU A 229 -6.18 -5.40 -4.16
N THR A 230 -5.33 -4.70 -4.87
CA THR A 230 -5.14 -4.87 -6.30
C THR A 230 -3.76 -5.44 -6.56
N VAL A 231 -3.69 -6.44 -7.44
CA VAL A 231 -2.44 -7.11 -7.78
C VAL A 231 -2.27 -7.13 -9.28
N GLN A 232 -1.08 -6.74 -9.73
CA GLN A 232 -0.63 -6.90 -11.11
C GLN A 232 0.70 -7.64 -11.10
N GLY A 233 0.90 -8.55 -12.04
CA GLY A 233 2.15 -9.25 -12.17
C GLY A 233 2.07 -10.44 -13.12
N PRO A 234 3.18 -11.17 -13.28
CA PRO A 234 3.25 -12.34 -14.15
C PRO A 234 2.17 -13.38 -13.81
N GLY A 235 1.40 -13.81 -14.80
CA GLY A 235 0.36 -14.84 -14.63
C GLY A 235 -0.94 -14.38 -13.96
N VAL A 236 -1.00 -13.17 -13.40
CA VAL A 236 -2.24 -12.59 -12.86
C VAL A 236 -3.13 -12.15 -14.01
N LYS A 237 -4.38 -12.63 -14.05
CA LYS A 237 -5.33 -12.31 -15.14
C LYS A 237 -5.77 -10.83 -15.08
N PRO A 238 -5.51 -10.02 -16.12
CA PRO A 238 -5.97 -8.64 -16.14
C PRO A 238 -7.49 -8.51 -16.05
N GLY A 239 -7.97 -7.54 -15.28
CA GLY A 239 -9.40 -7.27 -15.10
C GLY A 239 -10.17 -8.34 -14.31
N ALA A 240 -9.49 -9.33 -13.73
CA ALA A 240 -10.14 -10.29 -12.85
C ALA A 240 -10.51 -9.64 -11.50
N SER A 241 -11.63 -10.06 -10.95
CA SER A 241 -12.06 -9.77 -9.58
C SER A 241 -12.26 -11.08 -8.83
N ASP A 242 -12.01 -11.04 -7.53
CA ASP A 242 -12.17 -12.17 -6.62
C ASP A 242 -12.71 -11.66 -5.28
N SER A 243 -13.58 -12.44 -4.64
CA SER A 243 -14.24 -12.08 -3.37
C SER A 243 -13.71 -12.89 -2.18
N THR A 244 -12.58 -13.59 -2.33
CA THR A 244 -11.88 -14.27 -1.24
C THR A 244 -11.58 -13.27 -0.13
N MET A 245 -12.02 -13.59 1.07
CA MET A 245 -11.72 -12.80 2.26
C MET A 245 -10.26 -13.02 2.65
N LEU A 246 -9.50 -11.93 2.70
CA LEU A 246 -8.09 -11.90 3.07
C LEU A 246 -7.89 -11.03 4.30
N ALA A 247 -6.86 -11.35 5.09
CA ALA A 247 -6.33 -10.50 6.15
C ALA A 247 -5.00 -9.88 5.72
N ILE A 248 -4.64 -8.73 6.30
CA ILE A 248 -3.34 -8.09 6.01
C ILE A 248 -2.15 -9.02 6.36
N SER A 249 -2.33 -9.91 7.34
CA SER A 249 -1.37 -10.93 7.73
C SER A 249 -1.07 -11.94 6.61
N ASP A 250 -1.98 -12.12 5.65
CA ASP A 250 -1.80 -13.02 4.51
C ASP A 250 -0.74 -12.51 3.51
N LEU A 251 -0.43 -11.21 3.54
CA LEU A 251 0.59 -10.62 2.67
C LEU A 251 1.97 -11.23 2.92
N PHE A 252 2.36 -11.44 4.17
CA PHE A 252 3.68 -11.99 4.49
C PHE A 252 3.92 -13.36 3.84
N PRO A 253 3.12 -14.41 4.13
CA PRO A 253 3.33 -15.72 3.52
C PRO A 253 3.15 -15.69 2.00
N THR A 254 2.25 -14.84 1.48
CA THR A 254 2.04 -14.71 0.04
C THR A 254 3.27 -14.14 -0.68
N LEU A 255 3.87 -13.08 -0.13
CA LEU A 255 5.07 -12.45 -0.72
C LEU A 255 6.25 -13.41 -0.73
N VAL A 256 6.47 -14.14 0.36
CA VAL A 256 7.54 -15.16 0.47
C VAL A 256 7.32 -16.32 -0.50
N ASP A 257 6.08 -16.78 -0.66
CA ASP A 257 5.71 -17.86 -1.59
C ASP A 257 5.84 -17.43 -3.06
N ILE A 258 5.40 -16.21 -3.42
CA ILE A 258 5.59 -15.66 -4.76
C ILE A 258 7.08 -15.51 -5.08
N ALA A 259 7.88 -15.05 -4.11
CA ALA A 259 9.32 -14.88 -4.24
C ALA A 259 10.09 -16.21 -4.36
N GLY A 260 9.44 -17.35 -4.09
CA GLY A 260 10.08 -18.66 -4.13
C GLY A 260 11.15 -18.87 -3.05
N VAL A 261 11.17 -18.01 -2.03
CA VAL A 261 12.13 -18.08 -0.91
C VAL A 261 11.82 -19.25 0.03
N GLY A 262 10.65 -19.89 -0.14
CA GLY A 262 10.17 -20.96 0.71
C GLY A 262 9.70 -20.43 2.06
N ALA A 263 8.77 -21.13 2.72
CA ALA A 263 8.25 -20.74 4.03
C ALA A 263 9.26 -20.95 5.17
N THR A 264 10.56 -20.77 4.92
CA THR A 264 11.53 -20.55 6.00
C THR A 264 11.25 -19.18 6.57
N VAL A 265 10.25 -19.08 7.43
CA VAL A 265 10.12 -17.98 8.38
C VAL A 265 11.38 -18.06 9.24
N PRO A 266 12.30 -17.08 9.17
CA PRO A 266 13.40 -17.02 10.12
C PRO A 266 12.86 -17.22 11.53
N ARG A 267 13.60 -17.92 12.40
CA ARG A 267 13.19 -18.17 13.80
C ARG A 267 11.97 -19.10 13.99
N GLY A 268 11.32 -19.60 12.94
CA GLY A 268 10.28 -20.63 13.03
C GLY A 268 9.00 -20.19 13.75
N LEU A 269 8.69 -18.88 13.71
CA LEU A 269 7.51 -18.32 14.34
C LEU A 269 6.22 -18.81 13.67
N PRO A 270 5.12 -19.00 14.42
CA PRO A 270 3.83 -19.31 13.83
C PRO A 270 3.34 -18.13 12.98
N LEU A 271 2.68 -18.43 11.86
CA LEU A 271 2.03 -17.43 11.02
C LEU A 271 0.51 -17.54 11.18
N ASP A 272 -0.14 -16.40 11.42
CA ASP A 272 -1.60 -16.31 11.34
C ASP A 272 -2.11 -16.27 9.89
N GLY A 273 -1.29 -15.72 8.99
CA GLY A 273 -1.64 -15.52 7.59
C GLY A 273 -1.52 -16.79 6.75
N ILE A 274 -2.27 -16.83 5.64
CA ILE A 274 -2.27 -17.92 4.66
C ILE A 274 -1.91 -17.36 3.28
N SER A 275 -1.00 -18.01 2.56
CA SER A 275 -0.66 -17.58 1.20
C SER A 275 -1.88 -17.65 0.28
N PHE A 276 -2.22 -16.53 -0.37
CA PHE A 276 -3.28 -16.45 -1.39
C PHE A 276 -2.72 -16.52 -2.81
N LYS A 277 -1.48 -16.97 -3.01
CA LYS A 277 -0.87 -17.15 -4.34
C LYS A 277 -1.74 -17.98 -5.29
N SER A 278 -2.46 -18.99 -4.80
CA SER A 278 -3.36 -19.80 -5.62
C SER A 278 -4.58 -19.03 -6.14
N VAL A 279 -4.99 -17.96 -5.45
CA VAL A 279 -6.04 -17.04 -5.95
C VAL A 279 -5.48 -16.24 -7.14
N LEU A 280 -4.22 -15.79 -7.03
CA LEU A 280 -3.55 -15.04 -8.09
C LEU A 280 -3.20 -15.92 -9.30
N LEU A 281 -2.79 -17.16 -9.05
CA LEU A 281 -2.23 -18.10 -10.01
C LEU A 281 -2.92 -19.49 -9.88
N PRO A 282 -4.19 -19.63 -10.29
CA PRO A 282 -5.00 -20.82 -10.05
C PRO A 282 -4.47 -22.11 -10.72
N ASN A 283 -3.57 -21.98 -11.69
CA ASN A 283 -2.91 -23.10 -12.38
C ASN A 283 -1.48 -23.37 -11.89
N SER A 284 -1.00 -22.64 -10.87
CA SER A 284 0.30 -22.93 -10.26
C SER A 284 0.17 -24.16 -9.37
N ILE A 285 1.06 -25.15 -9.56
CA ILE A 285 1.10 -26.35 -8.73
C ILE A 285 1.29 -25.91 -7.28
N ARG A 286 0.38 -26.31 -6.37
CA ARG A 286 0.58 -26.09 -4.93
C ARG A 286 1.89 -26.77 -4.54
N ASN A 287 2.89 -25.99 -4.17
CA ASN A 287 4.08 -26.52 -3.53
C ASN A 287 3.70 -26.76 -2.06
N THR A 288 2.94 -27.83 -1.78
CA THR A 288 2.58 -28.22 -0.41
C THR A 288 3.80 -28.82 0.26
N GLY A 289 4.73 -27.95 0.63
CA GLY A 289 5.85 -28.28 1.51
C GLY A 289 5.44 -28.35 2.97
N ILE A 290 4.23 -28.81 3.31
CA ILE A 290 3.81 -29.21 4.66
C ILE A 290 2.78 -30.33 4.52
N GLY A 291 3.10 -31.50 5.07
CA GLY A 291 2.21 -32.67 5.09
C GLY A 291 0.98 -32.38 5.95
N GLY A 292 -0.16 -32.18 5.29
CA GLY A 292 -1.49 -32.17 5.88
C GLY A 292 -2.45 -32.71 4.84
N SER A 293 -2.96 -33.92 5.07
CA SER A 293 -3.92 -34.56 4.19
C SER A 293 -5.27 -33.86 4.28
N ASP A 294 -5.66 -33.14 3.22
CA ASP A 294 -7.06 -32.81 3.01
C ASP A 294 -7.45 -33.02 1.55
N SER A 295 -8.06 -34.19 1.33
CA SER A 295 -8.72 -34.57 0.09
C SER A 295 -10.15 -34.01 0.08
N ARG A 296 -10.43 -33.04 -0.79
CA ARG A 296 -11.79 -32.80 -1.31
C ARG A 296 -11.76 -32.67 -2.83
N PRO A 297 -12.74 -33.24 -3.55
CA PRO A 297 -12.63 -33.45 -4.98
C PRO A 297 -12.94 -32.18 -5.76
N ALA A 298 -12.18 -31.96 -6.84
CA ALA A 298 -12.45 -30.93 -7.84
C ALA A 298 -13.71 -31.30 -8.64
N ALA A 299 -14.72 -30.43 -8.63
CA ALA A 299 -15.82 -30.49 -9.57
C ALA A 299 -15.43 -29.67 -10.82
N GLY A 300 -15.24 -30.36 -11.93
CA GLY A 300 -14.90 -29.78 -13.22
C GLY A 300 -16.10 -29.14 -13.92
N GLY A 301 -15.80 -28.14 -14.75
CA GLY A 301 -16.71 -27.55 -15.72
C GLY A 301 -15.89 -26.82 -16.78
N ALA A 302 -15.47 -27.55 -17.82
CA ALA A 302 -14.82 -26.98 -18.99
C ALA A 302 -15.90 -26.45 -19.95
N ALA A 303 -15.73 -25.22 -20.42
CA ALA A 303 -16.42 -24.71 -21.60
C ALA A 303 -15.40 -24.07 -22.53
N ALA A 304 -15.25 -24.66 -23.71
CA ALA A 304 -14.47 -24.13 -24.84
C ALA A 304 -15.26 -23.03 -25.54
N GLY A 305 -14.57 -21.98 -25.99
CA GLY A 305 -15.14 -20.90 -26.80
C GLY A 305 -14.08 -20.29 -27.70
N ALA A 306 -14.37 -20.27 -28.99
CA ALA A 306 -13.49 -19.93 -30.11
C ALA A 306 -12.98 -18.48 -30.11
N GLY A 307 -11.82 -18.28 -30.74
CA GLY A 307 -11.11 -17.01 -30.76
C GLY A 307 -11.66 -15.94 -31.70
N SER A 308 -11.17 -14.73 -31.49
CA SER A 308 -10.99 -13.73 -32.54
C SER A 308 -9.76 -12.88 -32.20
N ALA A 309 -8.93 -12.66 -33.21
CA ALA A 309 -7.74 -11.82 -33.12
C ALA A 309 -8.17 -10.36 -33.02
N VAL A 310 -7.69 -9.66 -31.98
CA VAL A 310 -7.82 -8.20 -31.87
C VAL A 310 -6.43 -7.60 -31.94
N GLN A 311 -6.28 -6.69 -32.90
CA GLN A 311 -5.10 -5.89 -33.20
C GLN A 311 -4.44 -5.32 -31.93
N GLN A 312 -3.15 -5.63 -31.77
CA GLN A 312 -2.26 -4.93 -30.84
C GLN A 312 -2.06 -3.49 -31.32
N GLN A 313 -2.84 -2.58 -30.74
CA GLN A 313 -2.47 -1.19 -30.63
C GLN A 313 -2.59 -0.82 -29.15
N THR A 314 -1.66 -1.35 -28.34
CA THR A 314 -1.58 -0.99 -26.92
C THR A 314 -1.08 0.44 -26.83
N SER A 315 -2.00 1.40 -26.66
CA SER A 315 -1.62 2.71 -26.17
C SER A 315 -1.01 2.52 -24.77
N LEU A 316 0.13 3.17 -24.53
CA LEU A 316 0.85 3.16 -23.24
C LEU A 316 0.02 3.73 -22.07
N VAL A 317 -1.18 4.26 -22.36
CA VAL A 317 -1.98 5.13 -21.48
C VAL A 317 -2.76 4.36 -20.39
N TRP A 318 -2.76 3.02 -20.40
CA TRP A 318 -3.69 2.23 -19.55
C TRP A 318 -3.05 1.05 -18.79
N ARG A 319 -1.73 1.05 -18.57
CA ARG A 319 -1.04 -0.13 -17.98
C ARG A 319 -1.26 -0.32 -16.47
N TYR A 320 -1.59 0.72 -15.73
CA TYR A 320 -1.75 0.67 -14.26
C TYR A 320 -2.95 1.53 -13.85
N PHE A 321 -4.16 1.09 -14.19
CA PHE A 321 -5.37 1.73 -13.68
C PHE A 321 -5.96 0.85 -12.58
N PHE A 322 -5.85 1.30 -11.33
CA PHE A 322 -6.56 0.71 -10.21
C PHE A 322 -7.99 1.26 -10.18
N MET A 323 -8.81 0.86 -11.15
CA MET A 323 -10.24 1.15 -11.08
C MET A 323 -10.82 0.29 -9.98
N LEU A 324 -11.14 0.90 -8.83
CA LEU A 324 -11.93 0.25 -7.80
C LEU A 324 -13.31 -0.04 -8.41
N ALA A 325 -13.56 -1.32 -8.71
CA ALA A 325 -14.82 -1.74 -9.31
C ALA A 325 -15.99 -1.35 -8.36
N PRO A 326 -17.11 -0.82 -8.88
CA PRO A 326 -18.27 -0.46 -8.06
C PRO A 326 -18.79 -1.66 -7.24
N ASP A 327 -18.64 -2.87 -7.78
CA ASP A 327 -19.19 -4.10 -7.22
C ASP A 327 -18.47 -4.60 -5.97
N CYS A 328 -17.25 -4.15 -5.66
CA CYS A 328 -16.51 -4.58 -4.46
C CYS A 328 -16.66 -3.64 -3.25
N TRP A 329 -17.33 -2.48 -3.43
CA TRP A 329 -17.52 -1.46 -2.39
C TRP A 329 -18.99 -1.13 -2.08
N GLY A 330 -19.94 -1.87 -2.64
CA GLY A 330 -21.35 -1.76 -2.26
C GLY A 330 -21.66 -2.46 -0.93
N PRO A 331 -22.72 -2.05 -0.20
CA PRO A 331 -23.13 -2.70 1.05
C PRO A 331 -23.50 -4.18 0.88
N ASN A 332 -23.79 -4.61 -0.36
CA ASN A 332 -24.14 -6.00 -0.70
C ASN A 332 -22.96 -6.81 -1.28
N ALA A 333 -21.75 -6.25 -1.30
CA ALA A 333 -20.56 -6.86 -1.90
C ALA A 333 -19.88 -7.92 -1.01
N VAL A 334 -20.62 -8.53 -0.08
CA VAL A 334 -20.13 -9.55 0.85
C VAL A 334 -20.94 -10.83 0.63
N PRO A 335 -20.32 -11.97 0.32
CA PRO A 335 -21.00 -13.26 0.37
C PRO A 335 -21.53 -13.52 1.78
N GLU A 336 -22.71 -14.12 1.93
CA GLU A 336 -23.19 -14.60 3.23
C GLU A 336 -22.10 -15.45 3.90
N LEU A 337 -21.65 -15.02 5.08
CA LEU A 337 -20.73 -15.77 5.90
C LEU A 337 -21.44 -17.06 6.32
N GLY A 338 -20.87 -18.21 5.93
CA GLY A 338 -21.40 -19.51 6.32
C GLY A 338 -21.36 -19.72 7.85
N PRO A 339 -22.06 -20.73 8.37
CA PRO A 339 -22.33 -20.90 9.81
C PRO A 339 -21.09 -21.16 10.70
N ASP A 340 -19.91 -21.31 10.11
CA ASP A 340 -18.66 -21.63 10.82
C ASP A 340 -17.77 -20.39 11.09
N ARG A 341 -18.29 -19.16 10.90
CA ARG A 341 -17.68 -17.91 11.39
C ARG A 341 -18.72 -16.94 11.94
#